data_AF-A0A432XKW8-F1
#
_entry.id   AF-A0A432XKW8-F1
#
_cell.length_a   1.000
_cell.length_b   1.000
_cell.length_c   1.000
_cell.angle_alpha   90.00
_cell.angle_beta   90.00
_cell.angle_gamma   90.00
#
_symmetry.space_group_name_H-M   'P 1'
#
loop_
_entity.id
_entity.type
_entity.pdbx_description
1 polymer ?
#
loop_
_entity_poly.entity_id
_entity_poly.type
_entity_poly.pdbx_seq_one_letter_code
_entity_poly.pdbx_strand_id
1 'polypeptide(L)'
;MRKIILAALLAVTATQAEAQSLEQQVHKQANELAKAKQLLNHADVNVRSAALSNMLQSKDTAMRELAYAVGFSSADDVARAITLSHRFNETQLLRVELGEGDDRNANRLRESLGGVLNVQVRGYDEHNGRFEVRQFSGSHNGVGEVAGIQVTLSQNACSAKFELDDSSLLRGNVVCGGISLPATIDLF
;
A
#
# COMPACT_ATOMS: atom_id res chain seq x y z
N MET A 1 -49.99 -55.78 16.93
CA MET A 1 -50.45 -54.66 16.09
C MET A 1 -49.24 -54.05 15.39
N ARG A 2 -49.25 -53.99 14.05
CA ARG A 2 -48.24 -53.33 13.19
C ARG A 2 -48.60 -51.84 13.02
N LYS A 3 -47.57 -50.99 12.86
CA LYS A 3 -47.46 -49.73 12.05
C LYS A 3 -46.08 -49.11 12.41
N ILE A 4 -44.97 -49.41 11.71
CA ILE A 4 -44.40 -48.74 10.51
C ILE A 4 -44.80 -47.26 10.33
N ILE A 5 -43.80 -46.38 10.24
CA ILE A 5 -43.51 -45.31 9.23
C ILE A 5 -42.33 -44.50 9.82
N LEU A 6 -41.07 -44.66 9.38
CA LEU A 6 -40.42 -44.18 8.14
C LEU A 6 -40.44 -42.64 7.99
N ALA A 7 -39.36 -41.96 8.38
CA ALA A 7 -38.94 -40.65 7.86
C ALA A 7 -37.52 -40.34 8.37
N ALA A 8 -36.55 -39.84 7.61
CA ALA A 8 -36.34 -39.74 6.18
C ALA A 8 -34.82 -39.45 6.07
N LEU A 9 -34.08 -40.27 5.31
CA LEU A 9 -32.74 -39.92 4.85
C LEU A 9 -32.87 -38.80 3.82
N LEU A 10 -32.58 -37.57 4.19
CA LEU A 10 -32.40 -36.40 3.31
C LEU A 10 -31.45 -35.46 4.07
N ALA A 11 -30.27 -35.03 3.61
CA ALA A 11 -29.59 -35.18 2.35
C ALA A 11 -28.07 -35.01 2.60
N VAL A 12 -27.25 -35.94 2.11
CA VAL A 12 -25.80 -35.76 1.94
C VAL A 12 -25.52 -35.90 0.45
N THR A 13 -25.83 -34.86 -0.31
CA THR A 13 -25.45 -34.78 -1.75
C THR A 13 -25.04 -33.37 -2.20
N ALA A 14 -24.92 -32.39 -1.32
CA ALA A 14 -24.53 -31.02 -1.71
C ALA A 14 -23.00 -30.79 -1.79
N THR A 15 -22.16 -31.69 -1.28
CA THR A 15 -20.72 -31.42 -1.10
C THR A 15 -19.82 -31.69 -2.32
N GLN A 16 -20.27 -32.45 -3.32
CA GLN A 16 -19.40 -32.81 -4.47
C GLN A 16 -19.40 -31.77 -5.60
N ALA A 17 -20.55 -31.16 -5.90
CA ALA A 17 -20.64 -30.12 -6.95
C ALA A 17 -19.92 -28.83 -6.53
N GLU A 18 -20.00 -28.47 -5.25
CA GLU A 18 -19.30 -27.32 -4.67
C GLU A 18 -17.77 -27.54 -4.65
N ALA A 19 -17.31 -28.74 -4.30
CA ALA A 19 -15.89 -29.09 -4.30
C ALA A 19 -15.27 -29.06 -5.71
N GLN A 20 -15.96 -29.57 -6.73
CA GLN A 20 -15.50 -29.51 -8.12
C GLN A 20 -15.43 -28.06 -8.64
N SER A 21 -16.35 -27.21 -8.21
CA SER A 21 -16.34 -25.78 -8.58
C SER A 21 -15.18 -25.02 -7.92
N LEU A 22 -14.82 -25.39 -6.68
CA LEU A 22 -13.71 -24.78 -5.96
C LEU A 22 -12.35 -25.17 -6.57
N GLU A 23 -12.15 -26.45 -6.88
CA GLU A 23 -10.92 -26.93 -7.53
C GLU A 23 -10.69 -26.23 -8.87
N GLN A 24 -11.74 -26.07 -9.68
CA GLN A 24 -11.68 -25.33 -10.95
C GLN A 24 -11.35 -23.84 -10.75
N GLN A 25 -11.92 -23.20 -9.74
CA GLN A 25 -11.62 -21.81 -9.40
C GLN A 25 -10.16 -21.62 -8.97
N VAL A 26 -9.64 -22.52 -8.12
CA VAL A 26 -8.25 -22.50 -7.66
C VAL A 26 -7.29 -22.70 -8.83
N HIS A 27 -7.55 -23.67 -9.72
CA HIS A 27 -6.72 -23.88 -10.90
C HIS A 27 -6.74 -22.68 -11.85
N LYS A 28 -7.91 -22.05 -12.05
CA LYS A 28 -8.02 -20.85 -12.86
C LYS A 28 -7.16 -19.72 -12.27
N GLN A 29 -7.29 -19.47 -10.97
CA GLN A 29 -6.53 -18.42 -10.28
C GLN A 29 -5.02 -18.69 -10.34
N ALA A 30 -4.59 -19.94 -10.13
CA ALA A 30 -3.18 -20.33 -10.23
C ALA A 30 -2.61 -20.08 -11.64
N ASN A 31 -3.39 -20.39 -12.68
CA ASN A 31 -3.00 -20.14 -14.07
C ASN A 31 -2.90 -18.64 -14.39
N GLU A 32 -3.83 -17.83 -13.87
CA GLU A 32 -3.79 -16.37 -14.02
C GLU A 32 -2.57 -15.77 -13.32
N LEU A 33 -2.26 -16.20 -12.10
CA LEU A 33 -1.05 -15.79 -11.37
C LEU A 33 0.24 -16.22 -12.09
N ALA A 34 0.27 -17.43 -12.66
CA ALA A 34 1.43 -17.91 -13.42
C ALA A 34 1.69 -17.03 -14.66
N LYS A 35 0.63 -16.68 -15.42
CA LYS A 35 0.73 -15.77 -16.57
C LYS A 35 1.17 -14.37 -16.14
N ALA A 36 0.61 -13.86 -15.04
CA ALA A 36 0.99 -12.57 -14.49
C ALA A 36 2.49 -12.51 -14.13
N LYS A 37 3.02 -13.56 -13.47
CA LYS A 37 4.46 -13.70 -13.18
C LYS A 37 5.32 -13.73 -14.45
N GLN A 38 4.86 -14.35 -15.53
CA GLN A 38 5.59 -14.33 -16.81
C GLN A 38 5.67 -12.90 -17.37
N LEU A 39 4.56 -12.15 -17.33
CA LEU A 39 4.52 -10.78 -17.82
C LEU A 39 5.37 -9.83 -16.97
N LEU A 40 5.41 -10.01 -15.65
CA LEU A 40 6.28 -9.25 -14.74
C LEU A 40 7.78 -9.47 -15.01
N ASN A 41 8.16 -10.60 -15.63
CA ASN A 41 9.54 -10.92 -15.99
C ASN A 41 9.84 -10.71 -17.49
N HIS A 42 8.94 -10.06 -18.23
CA HIS A 42 9.10 -9.85 -19.65
C HIS A 42 10.30 -8.94 -19.96
N ALA A 43 10.98 -9.15 -21.10
CA ALA A 43 12.17 -8.36 -21.45
C ALA A 43 11.86 -6.87 -21.70
N ASP A 44 10.72 -6.58 -22.31
CA ASP A 44 10.22 -5.21 -22.53
C ASP A 44 9.69 -4.58 -21.23
N VAL A 45 10.27 -3.45 -20.83
CA VAL A 45 9.89 -2.70 -19.63
C VAL A 45 8.44 -2.21 -19.68
N ASN A 46 7.94 -1.82 -20.86
CA ASN A 46 6.57 -1.33 -20.99
C ASN A 46 5.56 -2.45 -20.72
N VAL A 47 5.88 -3.67 -21.17
CA VAL A 47 5.06 -4.85 -20.88
C VAL A 47 5.08 -5.16 -19.38
N ARG A 48 6.24 -5.10 -18.73
CA ARG A 48 6.35 -5.30 -17.28
C ARG A 48 5.55 -4.25 -16.50
N SER A 49 5.71 -2.97 -16.82
CA SER A 49 5.01 -1.86 -16.16
C SER A 49 3.49 -1.94 -16.36
N ALA A 50 3.03 -2.26 -17.58
CA ALA A 50 1.61 -2.45 -17.84
C ALA A 50 1.04 -3.66 -17.09
N ALA A 51 1.78 -4.76 -17.02
CA ALA A 51 1.38 -5.93 -16.24
C ALA A 51 1.28 -5.59 -14.75
N LEU A 52 2.30 -4.93 -14.19
CA LEU A 52 2.33 -4.49 -12.80
C LEU A 52 1.13 -3.58 -12.48
N SER A 53 0.88 -2.55 -13.30
CA SER A 53 -0.24 -1.62 -13.11
C SER A 53 -1.60 -2.35 -13.14
N ASN A 54 -1.81 -3.26 -14.10
CA ASN A 54 -3.05 -4.03 -14.20
C ASN A 54 -3.25 -4.95 -12.98
N MET A 55 -2.17 -5.54 -12.46
CA MET A 55 -2.26 -6.39 -11.28
C MET A 55 -2.55 -5.59 -10.01
N LEU A 56 -1.98 -4.40 -9.86
CA LEU A 56 -2.25 -3.50 -8.74
C LEU A 56 -3.72 -3.06 -8.71
N GLN A 57 -4.32 -2.83 -9.89
CA GLN A 57 -5.74 -2.49 -10.04
C GLN A 57 -6.68 -3.70 -9.94
N SER A 58 -6.15 -4.91 -9.79
CA SER A 58 -6.95 -6.13 -9.75
C SER A 58 -7.82 -6.19 -8.50
N LYS A 59 -9.06 -6.69 -8.68
CA LYS A 59 -9.95 -7.03 -7.56
C LYS A 59 -9.53 -8.30 -6.83
N ASP A 60 -8.71 -9.14 -7.46
CA ASP A 60 -8.12 -10.32 -6.81
C ASP A 60 -7.02 -9.87 -5.86
N THR A 61 -7.24 -10.09 -4.55
CA THR A 61 -6.27 -9.72 -3.52
C THR A 61 -4.93 -10.43 -3.65
N ALA A 62 -4.91 -11.72 -4.01
CA ALA A 62 -3.65 -12.44 -4.18
C ALA A 62 -2.83 -11.87 -5.36
N MET A 63 -3.50 -11.44 -6.42
CA MET A 63 -2.86 -10.78 -7.55
C MET A 63 -2.29 -9.41 -7.17
N ARG A 64 -3.05 -8.61 -6.42
CA ARG A 64 -2.62 -7.28 -5.95
C ARG A 64 -1.47 -7.36 -4.95
N GLU A 65 -1.52 -8.28 -3.99
CA GLU A 65 -0.42 -8.49 -3.03
C GLU A 65 0.86 -8.98 -3.71
N LEU A 66 0.74 -9.89 -4.70
CA LEU A 66 1.89 -10.29 -5.51
C LEU A 66 2.49 -9.10 -6.26
N ALA A 67 1.66 -8.21 -6.79
CA ALA A 67 2.10 -7.00 -7.50
C ALA A 67 2.83 -6.04 -6.56
N TYR A 68 2.31 -5.82 -5.34
CA TYR A 68 3.00 -5.01 -4.32
C TYR A 68 4.36 -5.60 -3.98
N ALA A 69 4.44 -6.91 -3.71
CA ALA A 69 5.69 -7.58 -3.39
C ALA A 69 6.72 -7.44 -4.51
N VAL A 70 6.32 -7.67 -5.77
CA VAL A 70 7.23 -7.56 -6.92
C VAL A 70 7.64 -6.10 -7.16
N GLY A 71 6.69 -5.18 -7.12
CA GLY A 71 6.94 -3.77 -7.45
C GLY A 71 7.86 -3.08 -6.46
N PHE A 72 7.66 -3.29 -5.16
CA PHE A 72 8.50 -2.71 -4.11
C PHE A 72 9.89 -3.35 -4.01
N SER A 73 10.02 -4.66 -4.32
CA SER A 73 11.32 -5.35 -4.36
C SER A 73 12.08 -5.22 -5.69
N SER A 74 11.52 -4.51 -6.67
CA SER A 74 12.13 -4.32 -7.97
C SER A 74 13.37 -3.44 -7.89
N ALA A 75 14.39 -3.73 -8.69
CA ALA A 75 15.53 -2.83 -8.91
C ALA A 75 15.23 -1.71 -9.93
N ASP A 76 14.05 -1.72 -10.55
CA ASP A 76 13.59 -0.73 -11.52
C ASP A 76 12.73 0.33 -10.83
N ASP A 77 13.21 1.58 -10.81
CA ASP A 77 12.51 2.71 -10.19
C ASP A 77 11.14 2.99 -10.83
N VAL A 78 10.93 2.63 -12.10
CA VAL A 78 9.63 2.77 -12.74
C VAL A 78 8.61 1.85 -12.07
N ALA A 79 9.00 0.60 -11.79
CA ALA A 79 8.15 -0.35 -11.10
C ALA A 79 7.85 0.13 -9.67
N ARG A 80 8.88 0.56 -8.93
CA ARG A 80 8.76 1.07 -7.56
C ARG A 80 7.85 2.30 -7.50
N ALA A 81 7.97 3.22 -8.46
CA ALA A 81 7.14 4.43 -8.55
C ALA A 81 5.66 4.11 -8.83
N ILE A 82 5.37 3.22 -9.79
CA ILE A 82 4.01 2.76 -10.08
C ILE A 82 3.37 2.16 -8.82
N THR A 83 4.13 1.31 -8.12
CA THR A 83 3.67 0.65 -6.91
C THR A 83 3.44 1.62 -5.75
N LEU A 84 4.33 2.59 -5.56
CA LEU A 84 4.20 3.63 -4.54
C LEU A 84 2.94 4.50 -4.78
N SER A 85 2.74 4.96 -6.02
CA SER A 85 1.54 5.72 -6.41
C SER A 85 0.26 4.95 -6.10
N HIS A 86 0.21 3.67 -6.47
CA HIS A 86 -0.95 2.84 -6.22
C HIS A 86 -1.19 2.57 -4.72
N ARG A 87 -0.11 2.40 -3.92
CA ARG A 87 -0.24 2.26 -2.47
C ARG A 87 -0.82 3.51 -1.83
N PHE A 88 -0.41 4.70 -2.29
CA PHE A 88 -0.95 5.97 -1.79
C PHE A 88 -2.43 6.18 -2.14
N ASN A 89 -2.86 5.68 -3.30
CA ASN A 89 -4.29 5.68 -3.67
C ASN A 89 -5.15 4.89 -2.67
N GLU A 90 -4.59 3.85 -2.05
CA GLU A 90 -5.27 3.03 -1.04
C GLU A 90 -5.05 3.53 0.39
N THR A 91 -4.11 4.45 0.60
CA THR A 91 -3.69 4.88 1.93
C THR A 91 -4.61 5.98 2.46
N GLN A 92 -5.21 5.74 3.62
CA GLN A 92 -6.06 6.72 4.32
C GLN A 92 -5.34 7.38 5.51
N LEU A 93 -4.34 6.69 6.06
CA LEU A 93 -3.59 7.11 7.23
C LEU A 93 -2.11 6.81 7.01
N LEU A 94 -1.26 7.83 7.07
CA LEU A 94 0.19 7.68 7.10
C LEU A 94 0.67 7.81 8.52
N ARG A 95 1.38 6.79 9.00
CA ARG A 95 2.07 6.82 10.28
C ARG A 95 3.51 7.26 10.03
N VAL A 96 3.83 8.49 10.40
CA VAL A 96 5.19 9.05 10.29
C VAL A 96 5.87 8.90 11.65
N GLU A 97 6.88 8.04 11.73
CA GLU A 97 7.66 7.85 12.94
C GLU A 97 8.84 8.81 12.96
N LEU A 98 8.99 9.56 14.05
CA LEU A 98 10.04 10.56 14.21
C LEU A 98 11.21 9.95 14.99
N GLY A 99 12.36 9.91 14.33
CA GLY A 99 13.63 9.51 14.94
C GLY A 99 14.18 10.54 15.91
N GLU A 100 15.23 10.16 16.63
CA GLU A 100 15.92 11.04 17.58
C GLU A 100 16.51 12.26 16.87
N GLY A 101 16.43 13.42 17.53
CA GLY A 101 16.98 14.66 17.00
C GLY A 101 18.44 14.84 17.36
N ASP A 102 19.20 15.51 16.49
CA ASP A 102 20.64 15.74 16.68
C ASP A 102 20.98 16.70 17.84
N ASP A 103 19.99 17.47 18.32
CA ASP A 103 20.18 18.43 19.40
C ASP A 103 18.98 18.51 20.36
N ARG A 104 19.09 19.38 21.37
CA ARG A 104 18.03 19.58 22.38
C ARG A 104 16.74 20.17 21.81
N ASN A 105 16.82 21.01 20.79
CA ASN A 105 15.64 21.63 20.19
C ASN A 105 14.88 20.62 19.31
N ALA A 106 15.60 19.80 18.55
CA ALA A 106 15.04 18.69 17.79
C ALA A 106 14.37 17.68 18.73
N ASN A 107 15.02 17.27 19.81
CA ASN A 107 14.40 16.34 20.76
C ASN A 107 13.15 16.92 21.45
N ARG A 108 13.15 18.20 21.82
CA ARG A 108 11.92 18.87 22.32
C ARG A 108 10.81 18.92 21.28
N LEU A 109 11.14 19.19 20.01
CA LEU A 109 10.18 19.16 18.92
C LEU A 109 9.59 17.74 18.79
N ARG A 110 10.43 16.70 18.78
CA ARG A 110 10.00 15.30 18.70
C ARG A 110 9.03 14.94 19.81
N GLU A 111 9.35 15.31 21.05
CA GLU A 111 8.49 15.13 22.22
C GLU A 111 7.15 15.87 22.09
N SER A 112 7.18 17.13 21.63
CA SER A 112 5.97 17.93 21.43
C SER A 112 5.04 17.37 20.35
N LEU A 113 5.61 16.70 19.35
CA LEU A 113 4.90 16.01 18.28
C LEU A 113 4.49 14.57 18.66
N GLY A 114 4.83 14.10 19.87
CA GLY A 114 4.49 12.78 20.37
C GLY A 114 5.31 11.63 19.77
N GLY A 115 6.39 11.92 19.05
CA GLY A 115 7.27 10.93 18.42
C GLY A 115 6.68 10.20 17.20
N VAL A 116 5.36 10.27 16.98
CA VAL A 116 4.67 9.69 15.82
C VAL A 116 3.56 10.64 15.37
N LEU A 117 3.53 10.97 14.08
CA LEU A 117 2.46 11.75 13.45
C LEU A 117 1.51 10.81 12.70
N ASN A 118 0.22 10.90 13.00
CA ASN A 118 -0.84 10.17 12.28
C ASN A 118 -1.49 11.12 11.28
N VAL A 119 -1.04 11.08 10.03
CA VAL A 119 -1.45 12.00 8.97
C VAL A 119 -2.59 11.39 8.17
N GLN A 120 -3.76 12.03 8.17
CA GLN A 120 -4.86 11.58 7.33
C GLN A 120 -4.61 11.99 5.88
N VAL A 121 -4.73 11.04 4.96
CA VAL A 121 -4.66 11.26 3.50
C VAL A 121 -6.08 11.35 2.95
N ARG A 122 -6.34 12.35 2.11
CA ARG A 122 -7.65 12.58 1.49
C ARG A 122 -7.50 12.90 0.02
N GLY A 123 -8.32 12.26 -0.81
CA GLY A 123 -8.46 12.59 -2.23
C GLY A 123 -7.14 12.53 -2.99
N TYR A 124 -6.58 11.33 -3.13
CA TYR A 124 -5.43 11.11 -4.01
C TYR A 124 -5.86 11.23 -5.48
N ASP A 125 -5.16 12.09 -6.22
CA ASP A 125 -5.33 12.26 -7.66
C ASP A 125 -4.21 11.48 -8.38
N GLU A 126 -4.57 10.33 -8.95
CA GLU A 126 -3.64 9.47 -9.68
C GLU A 126 -2.99 10.15 -10.90
N HIS A 127 -3.59 11.21 -11.46
CA HIS A 127 -3.06 11.87 -12.65
C HIS A 127 -1.85 12.76 -12.35
N ASN A 128 -1.78 13.35 -11.17
CA ASN A 128 -0.72 14.27 -10.77
C ASN A 128 -0.03 13.88 -9.46
N GLY A 129 -0.45 12.78 -8.83
CA GLY A 129 0.14 12.25 -7.60
C GLY A 129 -0.16 13.08 -6.35
N ARG A 130 -1.06 14.07 -6.42
CA ARG A 130 -1.33 15.00 -5.32
C ARG A 130 -2.44 14.47 -4.41
N PHE A 131 -2.36 14.84 -3.14
CA PHE A 131 -3.39 14.52 -2.15
C PHE A 131 -3.49 15.63 -1.11
N GLU A 132 -4.63 15.72 -0.44
CA GLU A 132 -4.79 16.55 0.75
C GLU A 132 -4.36 15.77 1.99
N VAL A 133 -3.79 16.48 2.96
CA VAL A 133 -3.49 15.91 4.27
C VAL A 133 -4.10 16.68 5.42
N ARG A 134 -4.39 15.97 6.52
CA ARG A 134 -4.74 16.58 7.80
C ARG A 134 -3.91 15.99 8.92
N GLN A 135 -3.77 16.77 9.99
CA GLN A 135 -3.07 16.34 11.22
C GLN A 135 -1.57 16.03 11.04
N PHE A 136 -0.92 16.63 10.03
CA PHE A 136 0.54 16.57 9.91
C PHE A 136 1.23 17.52 10.89
N SER A 137 0.73 18.76 11.04
CA SER A 137 1.31 19.77 11.95
C SER A 137 0.31 20.81 12.49
N GLY A 138 -1.00 20.59 12.31
CA GLY A 138 -2.01 21.51 12.82
C GLY A 138 -3.43 21.27 12.30
N SER A 139 -4.28 22.28 12.41
CA SER A 139 -5.73 22.21 12.16
C SER A 139 -6.18 22.49 10.72
N HIS A 140 -5.35 23.14 9.89
CA HIS A 140 -5.66 23.44 8.50
C HIS A 140 -5.49 22.22 7.57
N ASN A 141 -5.94 22.29 6.32
CA ASN A 141 -5.56 21.27 5.34
C ASN A 141 -4.11 21.52 4.89
N GLY A 142 -3.32 20.45 4.80
CA GLY A 142 -2.05 20.44 4.12
C GLY A 142 -2.17 19.78 2.74
N VAL A 143 -1.05 19.72 2.04
CA VAL A 143 -0.92 19.05 0.75
C VAL A 143 0.19 18.01 0.82
N GLY A 144 0.04 16.95 0.04
CA GLY A 144 1.09 16.00 -0.21
C GLY A 144 1.17 15.64 -1.69
N GLU A 145 2.30 15.07 -2.08
CA GLU A 145 2.57 14.67 -3.46
C GLU A 145 3.44 13.42 -3.48
N VAL A 146 3.06 12.45 -4.31
CA VAL A 146 3.88 11.31 -4.72
C VAL A 146 4.45 11.61 -6.09
N ALA A 147 5.77 11.70 -6.20
CA ALA A 147 6.48 11.92 -7.46
C ALA A 147 7.59 10.90 -7.63
N GLY A 148 7.39 9.92 -8.51
CA GLY A 148 8.31 8.80 -8.66
C GLY A 148 8.36 7.97 -7.37
N ILE A 149 9.56 7.87 -6.78
CA ILE A 149 9.81 7.18 -5.50
C ILE A 149 9.84 8.14 -4.29
N GLN A 150 9.50 9.41 -4.48
CA GLN A 150 9.50 10.43 -3.43
C GLN A 150 8.09 10.78 -2.98
N VAL A 151 7.96 11.08 -1.70
CA VAL A 151 6.73 11.59 -1.08
C VAL A 151 7.05 12.89 -0.37
N THR A 152 6.26 13.93 -0.63
CA THR A 152 6.36 15.20 0.09
C THR A 152 5.06 15.51 0.82
N LEU A 153 5.19 16.18 1.96
CA LEU A 153 4.07 16.69 2.77
C LEU A 153 4.35 18.14 3.13
N SER A 154 3.32 18.97 3.16
CA SER A 154 3.41 20.36 3.62
C SER A 154 2.14 20.78 4.32
N GLN A 155 2.28 21.32 5.53
CA GLN A 155 1.18 21.91 6.30
C GLN A 155 1.74 22.94 7.28
N ASN A 156 1.14 24.15 7.31
CA ASN A 156 1.57 25.25 8.17
C ASN A 156 3.09 25.51 8.07
N ALA A 157 3.80 25.54 9.21
CA ALA A 157 5.24 25.72 9.30
C ALA A 157 6.05 24.41 9.21
N CYS A 158 5.40 23.30 8.81
CA CYS A 158 6.05 22.00 8.66
C CYS A 158 6.01 21.49 7.23
N SER A 159 7.09 20.85 6.82
CA SER A 159 7.22 20.13 5.57
C SER A 159 7.93 18.80 5.81
N ALA A 160 7.66 17.80 4.99
CA ALA A 160 8.45 16.58 4.97
C ALA A 160 8.79 16.18 3.54
N LYS A 161 9.93 15.52 3.40
CA LYS A 161 10.33 14.85 2.17
C LYS A 161 10.85 13.47 2.55
N PHE A 162 10.30 12.45 1.91
CA PHE A 162 10.68 11.06 2.03
C PHE A 162 11.06 10.50 0.66
N GLU A 163 11.97 9.54 0.67
CA GLU A 163 12.35 8.76 -0.50
C GLU A 163 12.26 7.28 -0.13
N LEU A 164 11.74 6.49 -1.06
CA LEU A 164 11.64 5.05 -0.89
C LEU A 164 13.04 4.47 -0.99
N ASP A 165 13.47 3.72 0.02
CA ASP A 165 14.77 3.06 0.01
C ASP A 165 14.69 1.61 -0.51
N ASP A 166 15.84 0.94 -0.56
CA ASP A 166 15.96 -0.45 -1.02
C ASP A 166 15.26 -1.45 -0.09
N SER A 167 14.98 -1.05 1.16
CA SER A 167 14.18 -1.83 2.11
C SER A 167 12.68 -1.57 1.98
N SER A 168 12.25 -0.84 0.96
CA SER A 168 10.85 -0.43 0.73
C SER A 168 10.28 0.42 1.86
N LEU A 169 11.14 1.10 2.62
CA LEU A 169 10.75 2.06 3.64
C LEU A 169 10.92 3.47 3.10
N LEU A 170 9.95 4.34 3.36
CA LEU A 170 10.08 5.76 3.07
C LEU A 170 10.91 6.41 4.17
N ARG A 171 12.11 6.88 3.84
CA ARG A 171 13.00 7.57 4.78
C ARG A 171 13.21 9.02 4.38
N GLY A 172 13.33 9.89 5.37
CA GLY A 172 13.60 11.29 5.11
C GLY A 172 13.54 12.13 6.37
N ASN A 173 13.08 13.36 6.21
CA ASN A 173 13.03 14.33 7.31
C ASN A 173 11.69 15.06 7.38
N VAL A 174 11.25 15.32 8.60
CA VAL A 174 10.21 16.29 8.93
C VAL A 174 10.90 17.57 9.41
N VAL A 175 10.62 18.69 8.76
CA VAL A 175 11.16 20.01 9.10
C VAL A 175 10.02 20.88 9.60
N CYS A 176 10.10 21.38 10.83
CA CYS A 176 9.12 22.28 11.43
C CYS A 176 9.82 23.51 12.01
N GLY A 177 9.42 24.71 11.57
CA GLY A 177 10.01 25.96 12.09
C GLY A 177 11.54 26.04 11.90
N GLY A 178 12.08 25.38 10.88
CA GLY A 178 13.51 25.30 10.60
C GLY A 178 14.27 24.20 11.34
N ILE A 179 13.61 23.44 12.23
CA ILE A 179 14.20 22.30 12.93
C ILE A 179 13.89 21.02 12.16
N SER A 180 14.92 20.23 11.86
CA SER A 180 14.79 18.95 11.14
C SER A 180 14.78 17.76 12.10
N LEU A 181 13.94 16.78 11.82
CA LEU A 181 13.89 15.49 12.49
C LEU A 181 13.95 14.37 11.45
N PRO A 182 14.83 13.37 11.63
CA PRO A 182 14.77 12.17 10.81
C PRO A 182 13.42 11.50 11.01
N ALA A 183 12.85 10.94 9.95
CA ALA A 183 11.55 10.33 10.00
C ALA A 183 11.42 9.19 8.99
N THR A 184 10.52 8.25 9.31
CA THR A 184 10.21 7.10 8.46
C THR A 184 8.72 6.88 8.33
N ILE A 185 8.30 6.32 7.20
CA ILE A 185 6.94 5.83 6.97
C ILE A 185 7.04 4.38 6.52
N ASP A 186 6.35 3.51 7.25
CA ASP A 186 6.08 2.14 6.81
C ASP A 186 4.75 2.09 6.05
N LEU A 187 4.76 1.42 4.90
CA LEU A 187 3.61 1.30 4.01
C LEU A 187 2.94 -0.10 4.12
N PHE A 188 3.36 -0.93 5.09
CA PHE A 188 2.91 -2.30 5.30
C PHE A 188 2.41 -2.58 6.72
#